data_AF-A0A9P9I8S9-F1
#
_entry.id   AF-A0A9P9I8S9-F1
#
_cell.length_a   1.000
_cell.length_b   1.000
_cell.length_c   1.000
_cell.angle_alpha   90.00
_cell.angle_beta   90.00
_cell.angle_gamma   90.00
#
_symmetry.space_group_name_H-M   'P 1'
#
loop_
_entity.id
_entity.type
_entity.pdbx_description
1 polymer ?
#
loop_
_entity_poly.entity_id
_entity_poly.type
_entity_poly.pdbx_seq_one_letter_code
_entity_poly.pdbx_strand_id
1 'polypeptide(L)' 'MGKACGHVFRLIKSDTSLVCWTCQKCRAGPAWMTFSCVLCNLHLCRGCVSAASC' A
#
# COMPACT_ATOMS: atom_id res chain seq x y z
N MET A 1 5.79 13.34 -16.39
CA MET A 1 6.15 14.12 -15.18
C MET A 1 5.23 13.68 -14.05
N GLY A 2 5.56 12.57 -13.38
CA GLY A 2 4.79 12.09 -12.23
C GLY A 2 4.92 13.12 -11.11
N LYS A 3 3.78 13.65 -10.63
CA LYS A 3 3.77 14.54 -9.47
C LYS A 3 4.50 13.80 -8.34
N ALA A 4 5.57 14.40 -7.81
CA ALA A 4 6.15 13.98 -6.55
C ALA A 4 5.10 14.18 -5.46
N CYS A 5 4.17 13.23 -5.37
CA CYS A 5 3.18 13.23 -4.33
C CYS A 5 3.94 12.88 -3.05
N GLY A 6 3.89 13.76 -2.05
CA GLY A 6 4.42 13.51 -0.72
C GLY A 6 3.65 12.42 0.01
N HIS A 7 3.41 11.27 -0.62
CA HIS A 7 2.68 10.16 -0.06
C HIS A 7 3.49 9.56 1.08
N VAL A 8 3.01 9.80 2.30
CA VAL A 8 3.53 9.18 3.50
C VAL A 8 2.84 7.81 3.64
N PHE A 9 3.54 6.77 3.18
CA PHE A 9 3.07 5.40 3.30
C PHE A 9 3.41 4.84 4.68
N ARG A 10 2.39 4.37 5.38
CA ARG A 10 2.53 3.63 6.64
C ARG A 10 2.30 2.15 6.38
N LEU A 11 3.24 1.33 6.82
CA LEU A 11 3.07 -0.12 6.82
C LEU A 11 2.02 -0.52 7.87
N ILE A 12 0.97 -1.19 7.42
CA ILE A 12 -0.03 -1.82 8.25
C ILE A 12 0.23 -3.32 8.18
N LYS A 13 0.59 -3.90 9.31
CA LYS A 13 0.64 -5.35 9.50
C LYS A 13 -0.59 -5.74 10.30
N SER A 14 -1.33 -6.72 9.80
CA SER A 14 -2.40 -7.30 10.58
C SER A 14 -1.81 -8.33 11.54
N ASP A 15 -2.08 -8.17 12.82
CA ASP A 15 -1.63 -9.10 13.87
C ASP A 15 -2.34 -10.46 13.77
N THR A 16 -3.56 -10.45 13.21
CA THR A 16 -4.37 -11.62 12.97
C THR A 16 -4.26 -12.12 11.54
N SER A 17 -4.12 -13.43 11.37
CA SER A 17 -4.04 -14.16 10.10
C SER A 17 -5.30 -14.08 9.22
N LEU A 18 -6.32 -13.32 9.64
CA LEU A 18 -7.62 -13.21 8.98
C LEU A 18 -7.75 -11.95 8.10
N VAL A 19 -6.89 -10.94 8.30
CA VAL A 19 -6.98 -9.71 7.52
C VAL A 19 -6.08 -9.81 6.29
N CYS A 20 -6.74 -10.08 5.19
CA CYS A 20 -6.19 -10.19 3.85
C CYS A 20 -6.35 -8.85 3.11
N TRP A 21 -5.25 -8.15 2.87
CA TRP A 21 -5.26 -6.88 2.13
C TRP A 21 -5.01 -7.09 0.65
N THR A 22 -5.87 -6.52 -0.18
CA THR A 22 -5.71 -6.53 -1.64
C THR A 22 -5.20 -5.18 -2.10
N CYS A 23 -4.13 -5.19 -2.90
CA CYS A 23 -3.58 -3.95 -3.44
C CYS A 23 -4.53 -3.30 -4.45
N GLN A 24 -4.81 -2.01 -4.27
CA GLN A 24 -5.69 -1.25 -5.16
C GLN A 24 -5.11 -1.03 -6.57
N LYS A 25 -3.77 -1.10 -6.73
CA LYS A 25 -3.08 -0.89 -8.02
C LYS A 25 -3.00 -2.15 -8.88
N CYS A 26 -2.46 -3.22 -8.31
CA CYS A 26 -2.18 -4.45 -9.04
C CYS A 26 -3.21 -5.55 -8.80
N ARG A 27 -4.11 -5.38 -7.81
CA ARG A 27 -5.00 -6.45 -7.32
C ARG A 27 -4.24 -7.76 -7.02
N ALA A 28 -2.94 -7.67 -6.76
CA ALA A 28 -2.16 -8.78 -6.28
C ALA A 28 -2.78 -9.26 -4.97
N GLY A 29 -2.80 -10.59 -4.83
CA GLY A 29 -3.61 -11.34 -3.89
C GLY A 29 -3.44 -10.93 -2.42
N PRO A 30 -4.18 -11.63 -1.54
CA PRO A 30 -4.30 -11.23 -0.15
C PRO A 30 -2.94 -11.26 0.55
N ALA A 31 -2.45 -10.07 0.89
CA ALA A 31 -1.25 -9.91 1.70
C ALA A 31 -1.64 -9.59 3.15
N TRP A 32 -0.91 -10.17 4.09
CA TRP A 32 -0.99 -9.91 5.53
C TRP A 32 -0.36 -8.56 5.91
N MET A 33 0.35 -7.94 4.96
CA MET A 33 0.96 -6.63 5.08
C MET A 33 0.53 -5.74 3.91
N THR A 34 0.06 -4.53 4.21
CA THR A 34 -0.27 -3.51 3.20
C THR A 34 0.34 -2.18 3.60
N PHE A 35 0.51 -1.29 2.64
CA PHE A 35 0.94 0.07 2.90
C PHE A 35 -0.23 1.02 2.66
N SER A 36 -0.60 1.78 3.67
CA SER A 36 -1.64 2.80 3.57
C SER A 36 -1.02 4.19 3.52
N CYS A 37 -1.34 4.97 2.49
CA CYS A 37 -0.96 6.38 2.44
C CYS A 37 -1.85 7.18 3.42
N VAL A 38 -1.27 7.84 4.42
CA VAL A 38 -2.05 8.63 5.40
C VAL A 38 -2.73 9.84 4.79
N LEU A 39 -2.26 10.32 3.64
CA LEU A 39 -2.81 11.48 2.95
C LEU A 39 -3.96 11.12 2.00
N CYS A 40 -3.85 9.95 1.35
CA CYS A 40 -4.77 9.56 0.28
C CYS A 40 -5.60 8.33 0.61
N ASN A 41 -5.40 7.72 1.78
CA ASN A 41 -6.00 6.43 2.19
C ASN A 41 -5.82 5.32 1.14
N LEU A 42 -4.70 5.37 0.41
CA LEU A 42 -4.38 4.45 -0.68
C LEU A 42 -3.70 3.21 -0.14
N HIS A 43 -4.31 2.04 -0.35
CA HIS A 43 -3.79 0.74 0.07
C HIS A 43 -3.01 0.05 -1.06
N LEU A 44 -1.70 -0.04 -0.89
CA LEU A 44 -0.78 -0.52 -1.90
C LEU A 44 0.12 -1.65 -1.38
N CYS A 45 0.49 -2.55 -2.31
CA CYS A 45 1.50 -3.58 -2.06
C CYS A 45 2.90 -2.97 -1.92
N ARG A 46 3.86 -3.68 -1.31
CA ARG A 46 5.27 -3.22 -1.21
C ARG A 46 5.83 -2.77 -2.56
N GLY A 47 5.72 -3.60 -3.59
CA GLY A 47 6.23 -3.27 -4.93
C GLY A 47 5.51 -2.07 -5.57
N CYS A 48 4.24 -1.88 -5.22
CA CYS A 48 3.40 -0.80 -5.73
C CYS A 48 3.71 0.52 -5.04
N VAL A 49 4.06 0.48 -3.75
CA VAL A 49 4.61 1.64 -3.03
C VAL A 49 5.95 2.01 -3.60
N SER A 50 6.85 1.05 -3.83
CA SER A 50 8.16 1.33 -4.45
C SER A 50 8.04 1.93 -5.85
N ALA A 51 7.01 1.55 -6.61
CA ALA A 51 6.70 2.16 -7.91
C ALA A 51 5.95 3.51 -7.80
N ALA A 52 5.41 3.85 -6.62
CA ALA A 52 4.69 5.09 -6.35
C ALA A 52 5.54 6.12 -5.60
N SER A 53 6.57 5.69 -4.87
CA SER A 53 7.68 6.53 -4.41
C SER A 53 8.56 6.81 -5.62
N CYS A 54 8.64 8.07 -6.01
CA CYS A 54 9.40 8.52 -7.18
C CYS A 54 10.86 8.08 -7.14
#